data_AF-A0A7W0UF23-F1
#
_entry.id   AF-A0A7W0UF23-F1
#
_cell.length_a   1.000
_cell.length_b   1.000
_cell.length_c   1.000
_cell.angle_alpha   90.00
_cell.angle_beta   90.00
_cell.angle_gamma   90.00
#
_symmetry.space_group_name_H-M   'P 1'
#
loop_
_entity.id
_entity.type
_entity.pdbx_description
1 polymer ?
#
loop_
_entity_poly.entity_id
_entity_poly.type
_entity_poly.pdbx_seq_one_letter_code
_entity_poly.pdbx_strand_id
1 'polypeptide(L)'
;MQELDAEVGAAAERFNGATYKLDQLASRLQQTRTDLKRARAQLGTARGHASQRLVQLYVNGTRQSTLEIILDAESLSEALDAVEANERILDQDARIISDVKRLSERTKKRESQLVASRATQRRLVRQLGSERDAIAAKLSEREELLKTVRVEVDRLEAEERARQVEFRRRAEAELARQRVLAASQQSREGTSPTVQPPSPVAPSLSQNPTVEAPPEPEPTPPPADASRGAQVVSIAMRYLGVPYKWGGASPSSGFDCSGLTMYVFAQIGVSLPHYAAAQYGLGSPVSKSELAPGDLVFFRGL
;
A
#
# COMPACT_ATOMS: atom_id res chain seq x y z
N MET A 1 6.20 22.00 9.30
CA MET A 1 5.42 20.84 9.79
C MET A 1 4.44 20.33 8.75
N GLN A 2 3.42 21.11 8.34
CA GLN A 2 2.44 20.67 7.32
C GLN A 2 3.08 20.25 6.00
N GLU A 3 4.06 21.02 5.49
CA GLU A 3 4.79 20.68 4.26
C GLU A 3 5.58 19.37 4.38
N LEU A 4 6.35 19.21 5.47
CA LEU A 4 7.11 18.00 5.76
C LEU A 4 6.19 16.77 5.89
N ASP A 5 5.02 16.93 6.52
CA ASP A 5 4.03 15.85 6.65
C ASP A 5 3.47 15.44 5.28
N ALA A 6 3.11 16.40 4.41
CA ALA A 6 2.67 16.11 3.04
C ALA A 6 3.77 15.41 2.23
N GLU A 7 5.01 15.86 2.41
CA GLU A 7 6.18 15.32 1.75
C GLU A 7 6.56 13.89 2.16
N VAL A 8 6.41 13.55 3.43
CA VAL A 8 6.54 12.15 3.91
C VAL A 8 5.42 11.31 3.33
N GLY A 9 4.22 11.86 3.24
CA GLY A 9 3.07 11.18 2.68
C GLY A 9 3.19 10.82 1.22
N ALA A 10 3.62 11.78 0.41
CA ALA A 10 3.90 11.54 -0.99
C ALA A 10 4.97 10.44 -1.17
N ALA A 11 6.01 10.43 -0.34
CA ALA A 11 7.05 9.39 -0.38
C ALA A 11 6.52 8.01 0.03
N ALA A 12 5.69 7.93 1.08
CA ALA A 12 5.05 6.69 1.51
C ALA A 12 4.11 6.13 0.42
N GLU A 13 3.32 6.97 -0.23
CA GLU A 13 2.43 6.54 -1.32
C GLU A 13 3.24 6.07 -2.56
N ARG A 14 4.37 6.71 -2.87
CA ARG A 14 5.29 6.21 -3.92
C ARG A 14 5.90 4.86 -3.55
N PHE A 15 6.29 4.67 -2.28
CA PHE A 15 6.81 3.40 -1.78
C PHE A 15 5.77 2.28 -1.89
N ASN A 16 4.54 2.55 -1.43
CA ASN A 16 3.39 1.67 -1.54
C ASN A 16 3.10 1.28 -3.00
N GLY A 17 3.06 2.27 -3.89
CA GLY A 17 2.88 2.05 -5.33
C GLY A 17 4.00 1.24 -5.98
N ALA A 18 5.25 1.45 -5.59
CA ALA A 18 6.38 0.65 -6.08
C ALA A 18 6.31 -0.79 -5.58
N THR A 19 5.92 -1.01 -4.32
CA THR A 19 5.72 -2.33 -3.71
C THR A 19 4.62 -3.09 -4.43
N TYR A 20 3.46 -2.46 -4.63
CA TYR A 20 2.34 -3.03 -5.38
C TYR A 20 2.75 -3.44 -6.80
N LYS A 21 3.46 -2.57 -7.53
CA LYS A 21 3.95 -2.89 -8.89
C LYS A 21 4.96 -4.03 -8.90
N LEU A 22 5.79 -4.15 -7.87
CA LEU A 22 6.78 -5.21 -7.75
C LEU A 22 6.11 -6.58 -7.53
N ASP A 23 5.08 -6.63 -6.70
CA ASP A 23 4.28 -7.85 -6.48
C ASP A 23 3.58 -8.31 -7.76
N GLN A 24 2.90 -7.38 -8.44
CA GLN A 24 2.29 -7.64 -9.75
C GLN A 24 3.29 -8.16 -10.79
N LEU A 25 4.52 -7.63 -10.77
CA LEU A 25 5.59 -8.07 -11.66
C LEU A 25 6.14 -9.44 -11.28
N ALA A 26 6.19 -9.79 -10.00
CA ALA A 26 6.67 -11.09 -9.52
C ALA A 26 5.81 -12.23 -10.07
N SER A 27 4.49 -12.08 -9.99
CA SER A 27 3.51 -13.02 -10.55
C SER A 27 3.67 -13.18 -12.07
N ARG A 28 3.83 -12.08 -12.80
CA ARG A 28 4.08 -12.11 -14.26
C ARG A 28 5.41 -12.79 -14.61
N LEU A 29 6.45 -12.55 -13.82
CA LEU A 29 7.76 -13.18 -14.01
C LEU A 29 7.69 -14.70 -13.81
N GLN A 30 6.95 -15.16 -12.81
CA GLN A 30 6.74 -16.58 -12.59
C GLN A 30 6.01 -17.23 -13.79
N GLN A 31 4.91 -16.62 -14.24
CA GLN A 31 4.17 -17.10 -15.42
C GLN A 31 5.05 -17.12 -16.68
N THR A 32 5.80 -16.05 -16.93
CA THR A 32 6.70 -15.93 -18.09
C THR A 32 7.78 -17.02 -18.07
N ARG A 33 8.33 -17.36 -16.90
CA ARG A 33 9.32 -18.45 -16.76
C ARG A 33 8.72 -19.81 -17.09
N THR A 34 7.54 -20.10 -16.57
CA THR A 34 6.82 -21.35 -16.86
C THR A 34 6.50 -21.46 -18.35
N ASP A 35 6.02 -20.39 -18.96
CA ASP A 35 5.70 -20.33 -20.38
C ASP A 35 6.94 -20.47 -21.26
N LEU A 36 8.06 -19.85 -20.87
CA LEU A 36 9.33 -19.99 -21.59
C LEU A 36 9.87 -21.42 -21.51
N LYS A 37 9.76 -22.09 -20.36
CA LYS A 37 10.13 -23.50 -20.22
C LYS A 37 9.32 -24.38 -21.18
N ARG A 38 8.00 -24.19 -21.22
CA ARG A 38 7.11 -24.91 -22.16
C ARG A 38 7.44 -24.60 -23.61
N ALA A 39 7.67 -23.33 -23.95
CA ALA A 39 8.02 -22.90 -25.31
C ALA A 39 9.32 -23.55 -25.82
N ARG A 40 10.36 -23.58 -24.97
CA ARG A 40 11.64 -24.20 -25.30
C ARG A 40 11.52 -25.71 -25.50
N ALA A 41 10.73 -26.39 -24.66
CA ALA A 41 10.44 -27.81 -24.83
C ALA A 41 9.73 -28.08 -26.17
N GLN A 42 8.67 -27.32 -26.47
CA GLN A 42 7.93 -27.45 -27.75
C GLN A 42 8.83 -27.18 -28.97
N LEU A 43 9.67 -26.16 -28.90
CA LEU A 43 10.63 -25.86 -29.96
C LEU A 43 11.66 -27.00 -30.13
N GLY A 44 12.11 -27.61 -29.03
CA GLY A 44 12.99 -28.77 -29.06
C GLY A 44 12.33 -29.96 -29.76
N THR A 45 11.09 -30.30 -29.39
CA THR A 45 10.32 -31.37 -30.06
C THR A 45 10.10 -31.08 -31.53
N ALA A 46 9.67 -29.87 -31.90
CA ALA A 46 9.44 -29.49 -33.29
C ALA A 46 10.72 -29.55 -34.13
N ARG A 47 11.86 -29.11 -33.58
CA ARG A 47 13.17 -29.27 -34.22
C ARG A 47 13.55 -30.74 -34.38
N GLY A 48 13.28 -31.57 -33.38
CA GLY A 48 13.49 -33.01 -33.45
C GLY A 48 12.71 -33.66 -34.60
N HIS A 49 11.41 -33.36 -34.72
CA HIS A 49 10.58 -33.86 -35.81
C HIS A 49 11.08 -33.37 -37.18
N ALA A 50 11.43 -32.07 -37.30
CA ALA A 50 12.00 -31.52 -38.52
C ALA A 50 13.32 -32.20 -38.91
N SER A 51 14.21 -32.44 -37.94
CA SER A 51 15.48 -33.15 -38.17
C SER A 51 15.26 -34.60 -38.61
N GLN A 52 14.35 -35.33 -37.95
CA GLN A 52 13.99 -36.69 -38.35
C GLN A 52 13.46 -36.73 -39.79
N ARG A 53 12.58 -35.78 -40.14
CA ARG A 53 12.04 -35.67 -41.49
C ARG A 53 13.12 -35.36 -42.53
N LEU A 54 14.03 -34.43 -42.23
CA LEU A 54 15.17 -34.11 -43.12
C LEU A 54 16.09 -35.31 -43.33
N VAL A 55 16.37 -36.09 -42.28
CA VAL A 55 17.16 -37.34 -42.39
C VAL A 55 16.44 -38.36 -43.27
N GLN A 56 15.12 -38.54 -43.12
CA GLN A 56 14.34 -39.43 -43.98
C GLN A 56 14.40 -39.01 -45.46
N LEU A 57 14.24 -37.71 -45.74
CA LEU A 57 14.36 -37.16 -47.10
C LEU A 57 15.76 -37.36 -47.70
N TYR A 58 16.81 -37.29 -46.87
CA TYR A 58 18.19 -37.49 -47.30
C TYR A 58 18.52 -38.98 -47.54
N VAL A 59 18.21 -39.85 -46.57
CA VAL A 59 18.59 -41.28 -46.58
C VAL A 59 17.82 -42.06 -47.64
N ASN A 60 16.51 -41.85 -47.71
CA ASN A 60 15.68 -42.54 -48.70
C ASN A 60 15.79 -41.87 -50.08
N GLY A 61 16.45 -40.70 -50.15
CA GLY A 61 16.40 -39.78 -51.28
C GLY A 61 14.96 -39.41 -51.64
N THR A 62 14.78 -38.52 -52.61
CA THR A 62 13.50 -38.35 -53.31
C THR A 62 13.13 -39.58 -54.19
N ARG A 63 13.69 -40.77 -53.89
CA ARG A 63 14.02 -41.87 -54.82
C ARG A 63 13.14 -43.12 -54.76
N GLN A 64 12.05 -43.13 -53.99
CA GLN A 64 10.82 -43.61 -54.59
C GLN A 64 10.10 -42.35 -55.00
N SER A 65 10.48 -41.84 -56.17
CA SER A 65 9.78 -40.67 -56.71
C SER A 65 8.32 -41.04 -56.74
N THR A 66 7.42 -40.17 -56.27
CA THR A 66 5.97 -40.42 -56.32
C THR A 66 5.54 -40.87 -57.71
N LEU A 67 6.27 -40.40 -58.74
CA LEU A 67 6.19 -40.86 -60.12
C LEU A 67 6.42 -42.38 -60.30
N GLU A 68 7.41 -42.97 -59.64
CA GLU A 68 7.69 -44.41 -59.68
C GLU A 68 6.58 -45.21 -58.98
N ILE A 69 6.06 -44.73 -57.84
CA ILE A 69 4.90 -45.34 -57.16
C ILE A 69 3.63 -45.24 -58.01
N ILE A 70 3.43 -44.11 -58.70
CA ILE A 70 2.32 -43.90 -59.63
C ILE A 70 2.46 -44.78 -60.88
N LEU A 71 3.69 -44.97 -61.38
CA LEU A 71 3.99 -45.80 -62.55
C LEU A 71 3.90 -47.30 -62.26
N ASP A 72 4.08 -47.72 -61.01
CA ASP A 72 3.97 -49.10 -60.53
C ASP A 72 2.55 -49.47 -60.06
N ALA A 73 1.63 -48.49 -60.01
CA ALA A 73 0.25 -48.71 -59.58
C ALA A 73 -0.51 -49.62 -60.56
N GLU A 74 -1.19 -50.64 -60.04
CA GLU A 74 -1.94 -51.61 -60.86
C GLU A 74 -3.30 -51.05 -61.33
N SER A 75 -3.73 -49.92 -60.75
CA SER A 75 -5.01 -49.26 -61.07
C SER A 75 -4.97 -47.74 -60.99
N LEU A 76 -5.91 -47.08 -61.68
CA LEU A 76 -6.07 -45.61 -61.62
C LEU A 76 -6.37 -45.11 -60.20
N SER A 77 -7.13 -45.88 -59.41
CA SER A 77 -7.47 -45.51 -58.03
C SER A 77 -6.23 -45.49 -57.13
N GLU A 78 -5.36 -46.49 -57.26
CA GLU A 78 -4.11 -46.58 -56.49
C GLU A 78 -3.13 -45.46 -56.87
N ALA A 79 -3.05 -45.12 -58.15
CA ALA A 79 -2.28 -43.97 -58.62
C ALA A 79 -2.81 -42.63 -58.04
N LEU A 80 -4.14 -42.45 -57.95
CA LEU A 80 -4.76 -41.27 -57.35
C LEU A 80 -4.51 -41.19 -55.84
N ASP A 81 -4.61 -42.31 -55.12
CA ASP A 81 -4.31 -42.38 -53.68
C ASP A 81 -2.85 -42.02 -53.40
N ALA A 82 -1.91 -42.44 -54.26
CA ALA A 82 -0.50 -42.08 -54.15
C ALA A 82 -0.23 -40.57 -54.35
N VAL A 83 -0.95 -39.94 -55.31
CA VAL A 83 -0.89 -38.48 -55.51
C VAL A 83 -1.43 -37.74 -54.28
N GLU A 84 -2.60 -38.13 -53.79
CA GLU A 84 -3.22 -37.48 -52.63
C GLU A 84 -2.37 -37.65 -51.37
N ALA A 85 -1.79 -38.84 -51.16
CA ALA A 85 -0.87 -39.09 -50.04
C ALA A 85 0.37 -38.17 -50.12
N ASN A 86 0.93 -37.98 -51.32
CA ASN A 86 2.07 -37.10 -51.51
C ASN A 86 1.75 -35.64 -51.22
N GLU A 87 0.60 -35.12 -51.67
CA GLU A 87 0.15 -33.76 -51.36
C GLU A 87 -0.02 -33.56 -49.85
N ARG A 88 -0.66 -34.52 -49.15
CA ARG A 88 -0.81 -34.48 -47.69
C ARG A 88 0.53 -34.48 -46.96
N ILE A 89 1.51 -35.25 -47.45
CA ILE A 89 2.87 -35.30 -46.89
C ILE A 89 3.60 -33.96 -47.07
N LEU A 90 3.51 -33.35 -48.27
CA LEU A 90 4.13 -32.04 -48.53
C LEU A 90 3.52 -30.94 -47.66
N ASP A 91 2.20 -30.96 -47.49
CA ASP A 91 1.49 -30.06 -46.57
C ASP A 91 1.96 -30.25 -45.13
N GLN A 92 2.17 -31.50 -44.70
CA GLN A 92 2.69 -31.81 -43.37
C GLN A 92 4.12 -31.29 -43.18
N ASP A 93 4.99 -31.43 -44.18
CA ASP A 93 6.37 -30.92 -44.13
C ASP A 93 6.41 -29.40 -44.06
N ALA A 94 5.59 -28.72 -44.86
CA ALA A 94 5.42 -27.28 -44.80
C ALA A 94 4.94 -26.82 -43.42
N ARG A 95 3.98 -27.54 -42.81
CA ARG A 95 3.50 -27.27 -41.44
C ARG A 95 4.62 -27.44 -40.41
N ILE A 96 5.41 -28.51 -40.47
CA ILE A 96 6.53 -28.74 -39.54
C ILE A 96 7.53 -27.58 -39.55
N ILE A 97 7.93 -27.11 -40.74
CA ILE A 97 8.86 -25.98 -40.87
C ILE A 97 8.22 -24.70 -40.33
N SER A 98 6.95 -24.45 -40.66
CA SER A 98 6.22 -23.28 -40.17
C SER A 98 6.09 -23.28 -38.64
N ASP A 99 5.94 -24.46 -38.03
CA ASP A 99 5.83 -24.67 -36.60
C ASP A 99 7.14 -24.35 -35.90
N VAL A 100 8.27 -24.84 -36.42
CA VAL A 100 9.61 -24.51 -35.90
C VAL A 100 9.84 -23.00 -35.97
N LYS A 101 9.52 -22.35 -37.09
CA LYS A 101 9.67 -20.89 -37.25
C LYS A 101 8.82 -20.14 -36.21
N ARG A 102 7.53 -20.45 -36.14
CA ARG A 102 6.58 -19.82 -35.22
C ARG A 102 6.99 -20.00 -33.75
N LEU A 103 7.39 -21.21 -33.35
CA LEU A 103 7.83 -21.51 -31.99
C LEU A 103 9.16 -20.82 -31.65
N SER A 104 10.09 -20.71 -32.61
CA SER A 104 11.34 -19.98 -32.46
C SER A 104 11.10 -18.49 -32.18
N GLU A 105 10.26 -17.85 -33.00
CA GLU A 105 9.89 -16.43 -32.82
C GLU A 105 9.18 -16.18 -31.49
N ARG A 106 8.23 -17.05 -31.12
CA ARG A 106 7.54 -16.98 -29.81
C ARG A 106 8.52 -17.13 -28.63
N THR A 107 9.48 -18.04 -28.74
CA THR A 107 10.51 -18.25 -27.70
C THR A 107 11.40 -17.02 -27.57
N LYS A 108 11.90 -16.48 -28.68
CA LYS A 108 12.71 -15.26 -28.71
C LYS A 108 11.97 -14.06 -28.09
N LYS A 109 10.69 -13.89 -28.43
CA LYS A 109 9.84 -12.83 -27.85
C LYS A 109 9.66 -13.00 -26.34
N ARG A 110 9.46 -14.22 -25.85
CA ARG A 110 9.33 -14.50 -24.40
C ARG A 110 10.64 -14.25 -23.65
N GLU A 111 11.78 -14.57 -24.27
CA GLU A 111 13.10 -14.28 -23.70
C GLU A 111 13.34 -12.78 -23.56
N SER A 112 13.02 -11.99 -24.59
CA SER A 112 13.15 -10.53 -24.53
C SER A 112 12.20 -9.93 -23.48
N GLN A 113 10.96 -10.43 -23.38
CA GLN A 113 10.01 -10.05 -22.33
C GLN A 113 10.54 -10.35 -20.92
N LEU A 114 11.17 -11.52 -20.72
CA LEU A 114 11.77 -11.88 -19.44
C LEU A 114 12.93 -10.94 -19.06
N VAL A 115 13.79 -10.60 -20.03
CA VAL A 115 14.90 -9.64 -19.82
C VAL A 115 14.35 -8.25 -19.46
N ALA A 116 13.38 -7.73 -20.22
CA ALA A 116 12.75 -6.44 -19.96
C ALA A 116 12.04 -6.41 -18.59
N SER A 117 11.35 -7.49 -18.23
CA SER A 117 10.69 -7.63 -16.93
C SER A 117 11.70 -7.65 -15.78
N ARG A 118 12.83 -8.35 -15.93
CA ARG A 118 13.92 -8.32 -14.94
C ARG A 118 14.56 -6.95 -14.81
N ALA A 119 14.75 -6.22 -15.91
CA ALA A 119 15.25 -4.85 -15.88
C ALA A 119 14.29 -3.92 -15.12
N THR A 120 12.98 -4.06 -15.37
CA THR A 120 11.93 -3.33 -14.63
C THR A 120 11.95 -3.67 -13.14
N GLN A 121 12.08 -4.96 -12.79
CA GLN A 121 12.18 -5.41 -11.40
C GLN A 121 13.35 -4.73 -10.68
N ARG A 122 14.55 -4.72 -11.30
CA ARG A 122 15.74 -4.06 -10.73
C ARG A 122 15.53 -2.56 -10.53
N ARG A 123 14.83 -1.89 -11.46
CA ARG A 123 14.49 -0.47 -11.34
C ARG A 123 13.54 -0.22 -10.17
N LEU A 124 12.48 -1.03 -10.03
CA LEU A 124 11.54 -0.93 -8.91
C LEU A 124 12.22 -1.16 -7.56
N VAL A 125 13.11 -2.15 -7.46
CA VAL A 125 13.88 -2.41 -6.23
C VAL A 125 14.79 -1.23 -5.87
N ARG A 126 15.46 -0.61 -6.86
CA ARG A 126 16.24 0.62 -6.62
C ARG A 126 15.36 1.77 -6.17
N GLN A 127 14.19 1.94 -6.79
CA GLN A 127 13.23 2.96 -6.40
C GLN A 127 12.73 2.76 -4.96
N LEU A 128 12.43 1.52 -4.56
CA LEU A 128 12.06 1.21 -3.17
C LEU A 128 13.15 1.59 -2.18
N GLY A 129 14.42 1.30 -2.51
CA GLY A 129 15.56 1.74 -1.70
C GLY A 129 15.60 3.26 -1.54
N SER A 130 15.52 4.01 -2.65
CA SER A 130 15.56 5.48 -2.60
C SER A 130 14.37 6.10 -1.88
N GLU A 131 13.15 5.57 -2.05
CA GLU A 131 11.97 6.09 -1.33
C GLU A 131 12.04 5.78 0.16
N ARG A 132 12.54 4.59 0.55
CA ARG A 132 12.77 4.26 1.96
C ARG A 132 13.77 5.22 2.60
N ASP A 133 14.87 5.49 1.92
CA ASP A 133 15.91 6.39 2.42
C ASP A 133 15.39 7.84 2.51
N ALA A 134 14.56 8.27 1.55
CA ALA A 134 13.88 9.57 1.59
C ALA A 134 12.90 9.69 2.76
N ILE A 135 12.10 8.64 3.03
CA ILE A 135 11.20 8.61 4.20
C ILE A 135 12.02 8.71 5.49
N ALA A 136 13.09 7.92 5.63
CA ALA A 136 13.95 7.94 6.80
C ALA A 136 14.58 9.32 7.05
N ALA A 137 15.07 9.98 5.99
CA ALA A 137 15.64 11.32 6.09
C ALA A 137 14.61 12.35 6.59
N LYS A 138 13.40 12.33 6.04
CA LYS A 138 12.33 13.26 6.45
C LYS A 138 11.83 13.00 7.87
N LEU A 139 11.78 11.75 8.31
CA LEU A 139 11.45 11.42 9.69
C LEU A 139 12.50 11.94 10.67
N SER A 140 13.79 11.83 10.33
CA SER A 140 14.89 12.41 11.12
C SER A 140 14.78 13.94 11.22
N GLU A 141 14.49 14.62 10.09
CA GLU A 141 14.27 16.07 10.07
C GLU A 141 13.09 16.48 10.96
N ARG A 142 12.00 15.70 10.93
CA ARG A 142 10.83 15.92 11.79
C ARG A 142 11.19 15.78 13.27
N GLU A 143 11.96 14.78 13.65
CA GLU A 143 12.36 14.56 15.04
C GLU A 143 13.18 15.74 15.58
N GLU A 144 14.09 16.28 14.79
CA GLU A 144 14.89 17.45 15.19
C GLU A 144 14.03 18.73 15.31
N LEU A 145 13.10 18.94 14.38
CA LEU A 145 12.12 20.03 14.46
C LEU A 145 11.26 19.91 15.73
N LEU A 146 10.75 18.72 16.03
CA LEU A 146 9.95 18.49 17.24
C LEU A 146 10.75 18.74 18.52
N LYS A 147 12.04 18.40 18.54
CA LYS A 147 12.92 18.68 19.65
C LYS A 147 13.12 20.18 19.86
N THR A 148 13.35 20.93 18.78
CA THR A 148 13.48 22.40 18.84
C THR A 148 12.18 23.05 19.32
N VAL A 149 11.04 22.62 18.77
CA VAL A 149 9.72 23.10 19.20
C VAL A 149 9.47 22.80 20.68
N ARG A 150 9.83 21.61 21.16
CA ARG A 150 9.67 21.25 22.58
C ARG A 150 10.49 22.16 23.50
N VAL A 151 11.76 22.40 23.16
CA VAL A 151 12.61 23.33 23.92
C VAL A 151 12.00 24.74 23.96
N GLU A 152 11.44 25.22 22.86
CA GLU A 152 10.80 26.55 22.82
C GLU A 152 9.51 26.60 23.64
N VAL A 153 8.69 25.54 23.60
CA VAL A 153 7.49 25.44 24.45
C VAL A 153 7.87 25.45 25.92
N ASP A 154 8.87 24.65 26.33
CA ASP A 154 9.34 24.61 27.72
C ASP A 154 9.83 25.99 28.19
N ARG A 155 10.53 26.74 27.31
CA ARG A 155 10.96 28.11 27.56
C ARG A 155 9.77 29.05 27.75
N LEU A 156 8.80 29.02 26.85
CA LEU A 156 7.60 29.85 26.93
C LEU A 156 6.76 29.54 28.18
N GLU A 157 6.63 28.27 28.54
CA GLU A 157 5.96 27.85 29.78
C GLU A 157 6.69 28.34 31.04
N ALA A 158 8.02 28.37 31.03
CA ALA A 158 8.79 28.93 32.14
C ALA A 158 8.61 30.45 32.25
N GLU A 159 8.63 31.17 31.12
CA GLU A 159 8.37 32.62 31.08
C GLU A 159 6.96 32.96 31.56
N GLU A 160 5.95 32.18 31.15
CA GLU A 160 4.56 32.39 31.57
C GLU A 160 4.37 32.10 33.06
N ARG A 161 4.99 31.02 33.57
CA ARG A 161 5.00 30.72 35.02
C ARG A 161 5.63 31.86 35.83
N ALA A 162 6.72 32.44 35.36
CA ALA A 162 7.36 33.58 36.02
C ALA A 162 6.45 34.82 36.04
N ARG A 163 5.77 35.12 34.93
CA ARG A 163 4.76 36.20 34.85
C ARG A 163 3.62 35.99 35.85
N GLN A 164 3.08 34.77 35.94
CA GLN A 164 2.00 34.44 36.87
C GLN A 164 2.42 34.60 38.33
N VAL A 165 3.66 34.22 38.69
CA VAL A 165 4.21 34.42 40.04
C VAL A 165 4.36 35.90 40.38
N GLU A 166 4.90 36.72 39.47
CA GLU A 166 5.02 38.17 39.67
C GLU A 166 3.65 38.84 39.85
N PHE A 167 2.66 38.45 39.04
CA PHE A 167 1.30 38.96 39.16
C PHE A 167 0.69 38.62 40.52
N ARG A 168 0.81 37.36 40.96
CA ARG A 168 0.37 36.93 42.31
C ARG A 168 1.05 37.72 43.42
N ARG A 169 2.38 37.89 43.35
CA ARG A 169 3.14 38.65 44.36
C ARG A 169 2.66 40.09 44.48
N ARG A 170 2.36 40.74 43.36
CA ARG A 170 1.80 42.11 43.34
C ARG A 170 0.41 42.16 43.97
N ALA A 171 -0.46 41.22 43.62
CA ALA A 171 -1.81 41.13 44.21
C ALA A 171 -1.77 40.91 45.72
N GLU A 172 -0.91 39.99 46.20
CA GLU A 172 -0.70 39.73 47.62
C GLU A 172 -0.17 40.98 48.36
N ALA A 173 0.81 41.68 47.77
CA ALA A 173 1.36 42.90 48.35
C ALA A 173 0.32 44.03 48.44
N GLU A 174 -0.55 44.18 47.44
CA GLU A 174 -1.63 45.16 47.43
C GLU A 174 -2.69 44.83 48.49
N LEU A 175 -3.12 43.56 48.59
CA LEU A 175 -4.01 43.08 49.66
C LEU A 175 -3.43 43.34 51.05
N ALA A 176 -2.13 43.10 51.24
CA ALA A 176 -1.46 43.36 52.52
C ALA A 176 -1.47 44.86 52.87
N ARG A 177 -1.19 45.74 51.90
CA ARG A 177 -1.29 47.20 52.08
C ARG A 177 -2.70 47.63 52.48
N GLN A 178 -3.72 47.13 51.79
CA GLN A 178 -5.12 47.43 52.11
C GLN A 178 -5.51 46.96 53.52
N ARG A 179 -5.06 45.77 53.95
CA ARG A 179 -5.29 45.28 55.33
C ARG A 179 -4.66 46.17 56.38
N VAL A 180 -3.42 46.63 56.17
CA VAL A 180 -2.74 47.55 57.11
C VAL A 180 -3.49 48.88 57.19
N LEU A 181 -3.93 49.43 56.05
CA LEU A 181 -4.72 50.66 56.01
C LEU A 181 -6.07 50.48 56.75
N ALA A 182 -6.80 49.40 56.49
CA ALA A 182 -8.07 49.10 57.17
C ALA A 182 -7.91 48.89 58.69
N ALA A 183 -6.87 48.15 59.12
CA ALA A 183 -6.57 47.97 60.54
C ALA A 183 -6.21 49.29 61.22
N SER A 184 -5.48 50.17 60.55
CA SER A 184 -5.15 51.51 61.08
C SER A 184 -6.38 52.42 61.20
N GLN A 185 -7.38 52.26 60.33
CA GLN A 185 -8.67 52.96 60.42
C GLN A 185 -9.52 52.40 61.56
N GLN A 186 -9.63 51.06 61.70
CA GLN A 186 -10.32 50.40 62.82
C GLN A 186 -9.67 50.70 64.18
N SER A 187 -8.35 50.92 64.23
CA SER A 187 -7.66 51.33 65.46
C SER A 187 -7.98 52.77 65.88
N ARG A 188 -8.44 53.61 64.95
CA ARG A 188 -8.89 54.99 65.20
C ARG A 188 -10.38 55.07 65.54
N GLU A 189 -11.18 54.13 65.06
CA GLU A 189 -12.59 53.97 65.39
C GLU A 189 -12.75 52.85 66.43
N GLY A 190 -12.49 53.15 67.70
CA GLY A 190 -12.49 52.14 68.76
C GLY A 190 -13.81 51.36 68.86
N THR A 191 -13.78 50.06 68.62
CA THR A 191 -14.69 49.05 69.19
C THR A 191 -14.02 47.68 69.11
N SER A 192 -13.95 46.96 70.23
CA SER A 192 -13.49 45.56 70.30
C SER A 192 -14.45 44.62 69.57
N PRO A 193 -13.93 43.58 68.91
CA PRO A 193 -14.59 42.29 69.00
C PRO A 193 -13.65 41.12 69.34
N THR A 194 -14.25 40.25 70.14
CA THR A 194 -13.83 38.96 70.67
C THR A 194 -13.22 38.01 69.63
N VAL A 195 -12.14 37.36 70.05
CA VAL A 195 -11.44 36.25 69.39
C VAL A 195 -12.31 34.99 69.42
N GLN A 196 -12.49 34.35 68.26
CA GLN A 196 -12.87 32.94 68.15
C GLN A 196 -11.96 32.24 67.12
N PRO A 197 -11.35 31.09 67.43
CA PRO A 197 -10.38 30.44 66.54
C PRO A 197 -11.06 29.46 65.56
N PRO A 198 -10.68 29.41 64.28
CA PRO A 198 -11.04 28.30 63.39
C PRO A 198 -10.02 27.15 63.45
N SER A 199 -10.55 25.92 63.45
CA SER A 199 -9.82 24.64 63.41
C SER A 199 -9.11 24.39 62.07
N PRO A 200 -8.05 23.55 62.02
CA PRO A 200 -7.31 23.27 60.81
C PRO A 200 -8.01 22.18 59.96
N VAL A 201 -8.25 22.49 58.69
CA VAL A 201 -8.59 21.48 57.68
C VAL A 201 -7.34 21.19 56.85
N ALA A 202 -6.94 19.93 56.83
CA ALA A 202 -5.77 19.41 56.13
C ALA A 202 -5.90 19.55 54.60
N PRO A 203 -4.78 19.64 53.85
CA PRO A 203 -4.80 19.57 52.39
C PRO A 203 -4.97 18.12 51.93
N SER A 204 -6.08 17.80 51.28
CA SER A 204 -6.22 16.56 50.52
C SER A 204 -5.50 16.71 49.18
N LEU A 205 -4.41 15.98 49.02
CA LEU A 205 -3.80 15.67 47.73
C LEU A 205 -4.86 15.01 46.84
N SER A 206 -5.20 15.63 45.70
CA SER A 206 -5.97 14.97 44.66
C SER A 206 -5.11 14.86 43.42
N GLN A 207 -4.86 13.59 43.09
CA GLN A 207 -3.97 13.09 42.07
C GLN A 207 -4.44 13.52 40.68
N ASN A 208 -3.47 13.79 39.80
CA ASN A 208 -3.66 13.74 38.35
C ASN A 208 -4.29 12.38 37.97
N PRO A 209 -5.39 12.34 37.21
CA PRO A 209 -5.67 11.16 36.42
C PRO A 209 -4.62 11.13 35.29
N THR A 210 -3.64 10.25 35.44
CA THR A 210 -2.96 9.65 34.30
C THR A 210 -4.05 9.10 33.39
N VAL A 211 -4.20 9.69 32.21
CA VAL A 211 -5.04 9.13 31.15
C VAL A 211 -4.36 7.84 30.70
N GLU A 212 -4.79 6.75 31.29
CA GLU A 212 -4.54 5.39 30.81
C GLU A 212 -5.16 5.27 29.41
N ALA A 213 -4.34 4.81 28.46
CA ALA A 213 -4.75 4.59 27.09
C ALA A 213 -5.98 3.65 27.05
N PRO A 214 -7.01 3.94 26.24
CA PRO A 214 -8.16 3.07 26.14
C PRO A 214 -7.74 1.64 25.78
N PRO A 215 -8.29 0.61 26.46
CA PRO A 215 -8.08 -0.77 26.04
C PRO A 215 -8.65 -0.98 24.64
N GLU A 216 -7.95 -1.82 23.88
CA GLU A 216 -8.31 -2.28 22.54
C GLU A 216 -9.80 -2.68 22.50
N PRO A 217 -10.64 -2.05 21.64
CA PRO A 217 -12.03 -2.46 21.53
C PRO A 217 -12.08 -3.83 20.87
N GLU A 218 -12.51 -4.84 21.63
CA GLU A 218 -12.83 -6.16 21.09
C GLU A 218 -13.85 -6.02 19.94
N PRO A 219 -13.72 -6.85 18.88
CA PRO A 219 -14.52 -6.71 17.69
C PRO A 219 -15.95 -7.17 17.98
N THR A 220 -16.83 -6.22 18.30
CA THR A 220 -18.27 -6.45 18.19
C THR A 220 -18.62 -6.59 16.70
N PRO A 221 -19.23 -7.70 16.25
CA PRO A 221 -19.64 -7.82 14.85
C PRO A 221 -20.67 -6.72 14.52
N PRO A 222 -20.59 -6.08 13.35
CA PRO A 222 -21.58 -5.10 12.93
C PRO A 222 -22.97 -5.77 12.83
N PRO A 223 -24.08 -5.00 12.95
CA PRO A 223 -25.43 -5.54 12.82
C PRO A 223 -25.59 -6.29 11.49
N ALA A 224 -26.05 -7.55 11.55
CA ALA A 224 -26.15 -8.43 10.39
C ALA A 224 -27.07 -7.89 9.27
N ASP A 225 -27.98 -6.96 9.61
CA ASP A 225 -28.97 -6.38 8.71
C ASP A 225 -28.55 -5.04 8.07
N ALA A 226 -27.35 -4.53 8.37
CA ALA A 226 -26.85 -3.29 7.76
C ALA A 226 -26.35 -3.57 6.33
N SER A 227 -26.59 -2.63 5.39
CA SER A 227 -25.98 -2.69 4.06
C SER A 227 -24.45 -2.82 4.20
N ARG A 228 -23.78 -3.52 3.27
CA ARG A 228 -22.32 -3.70 3.33
C ARG A 228 -21.57 -2.37 3.51
N GLY A 229 -22.08 -1.31 2.87
CA GLY A 229 -21.54 0.05 2.99
C GLY A 229 -21.72 0.65 4.38
N ALA A 230 -22.89 0.47 5.02
CA ALA A 230 -23.10 0.89 6.41
C ALA A 230 -22.21 0.10 7.39
N GLN A 231 -21.93 -1.19 7.12
CA GLN A 231 -20.99 -1.98 7.91
C GLN A 231 -19.57 -1.39 7.83
N VAL A 232 -19.07 -1.08 6.62
CA VAL A 232 -17.76 -0.41 6.41
C VAL A 232 -17.67 0.87 7.25
N VAL A 233 -18.68 1.74 7.16
CA VAL A 233 -18.69 2.99 7.93
C VAL A 233 -18.70 2.71 9.43
N SER A 234 -19.53 1.79 9.90
CA SER A 234 -19.62 1.45 11.33
C SER A 234 -18.29 0.91 11.89
N ILE A 235 -17.53 0.16 11.09
CA ILE A 235 -16.21 -0.35 11.45
C ILE A 235 -15.20 0.80 11.44
N ALA A 236 -15.18 1.63 10.39
CA ALA A 236 -14.28 2.77 10.28
C ALA A 236 -14.40 3.74 11.45
N MET A 237 -15.64 4.00 11.90
CA MET A 237 -15.92 4.90 13.03
C MET A 237 -15.32 4.44 14.36
N ARG A 238 -15.00 3.14 14.53
CA ARG A 238 -14.34 2.62 15.74
C ARG A 238 -12.89 3.06 15.87
N TYR A 239 -12.27 3.45 14.76
CA TYR A 239 -10.87 3.86 14.71
C TYR A 239 -10.69 5.39 14.74
N LEU A 240 -11.76 6.13 15.06
CA LEU A 240 -11.65 7.54 15.38
C LEU A 240 -10.69 7.73 16.57
N GLY A 241 -9.75 8.67 16.42
CA GLY A 241 -8.71 8.92 17.41
C GLY A 241 -7.43 8.07 17.23
N VAL A 242 -7.44 7.04 16.39
CA VAL A 242 -6.21 6.34 16.02
C VAL A 242 -5.29 7.31 15.24
N PRO A 243 -4.01 7.44 15.62
CA PRO A 243 -3.11 8.39 14.96
C PRO A 243 -2.96 8.11 13.47
N TYR A 244 -2.96 9.18 12.68
CA TYR A 244 -2.57 9.10 11.28
C TYR A 244 -1.05 8.85 11.20
N LYS A 245 -0.63 7.72 10.63
CA LYS A 245 0.77 7.37 10.42
C LYS A 245 1.00 6.90 9.00
N TRP A 246 1.98 7.49 8.34
CA TRP A 246 2.40 7.14 6.99
C TRP A 246 2.88 5.69 6.89
N GLY A 247 2.34 4.93 5.93
CA GLY A 247 2.57 3.49 5.82
C GLY A 247 1.84 2.68 6.90
N GLY A 248 1.01 3.31 7.73
CA GLY A 248 0.25 2.67 8.79
C GLY A 248 -0.93 1.88 8.22
N ALA A 249 -1.14 0.68 8.76
CA ALA A 249 -2.16 -0.27 8.32
C ALA A 249 -2.86 -0.99 9.47
N SER A 250 -2.67 -0.56 10.73
CA SER A 250 -3.27 -1.22 11.88
C SER A 250 -3.59 -0.24 13.00
N PRO A 251 -4.53 -0.57 13.90
CA PRO A 251 -4.84 0.28 15.05
C PRO A 251 -3.62 0.56 15.94
N SER A 252 -2.73 -0.42 16.12
CA SER A 252 -1.54 -0.32 16.95
C SER A 252 -0.42 0.52 16.33
N SER A 253 -0.27 0.49 15.01
CA SER A 253 0.76 1.25 14.30
C SER A 253 0.27 2.64 13.87
N GLY A 254 -1.05 2.84 13.77
CA GLY A 254 -1.69 3.98 13.12
C GLY A 254 -2.13 3.64 11.69
N PHE A 255 -2.85 4.56 11.05
CA PHE A 255 -3.36 4.39 9.69
C PHE A 255 -2.89 5.50 8.75
N ASP A 256 -2.63 5.15 7.49
CA ASP A 256 -2.64 6.12 6.38
C ASP A 256 -3.95 6.05 5.58
N CYS A 257 -4.07 6.91 4.57
CA CYS A 257 -5.28 7.04 3.74
C CYS A 257 -5.74 5.72 3.11
N SER A 258 -4.80 4.88 2.65
CA SER A 258 -5.10 3.60 1.99
C SER A 258 -5.02 2.41 2.94
N GLY A 259 -4.30 2.52 4.04
CA GLY A 259 -4.20 1.52 5.09
C GLY A 259 -5.50 1.42 5.89
N LEU A 260 -6.15 2.54 6.20
CA LEU A 260 -7.47 2.51 6.87
C LEU A 260 -8.51 1.80 6.01
N THR A 261 -8.64 2.18 4.74
CA THR A 261 -9.61 1.58 3.82
C THR A 261 -9.31 0.09 3.61
N MET A 262 -8.05 -0.29 3.40
CA MET A 262 -7.63 -1.69 3.30
C MET A 262 -8.05 -2.48 4.54
N TYR A 263 -7.76 -1.97 5.73
CA TYR A 263 -8.04 -2.65 6.99
C TYR A 263 -9.54 -2.80 7.25
N VAL A 264 -10.33 -1.74 7.05
CA VAL A 264 -11.78 -1.74 7.27
C VAL A 264 -12.49 -2.67 6.27
N PHE A 265 -12.15 -2.60 4.98
CA PHE A 265 -12.77 -3.45 3.96
C PHE A 265 -12.39 -4.92 4.14
N ALA A 266 -11.18 -5.22 4.62
CA ALA A 266 -10.75 -6.58 4.90
C ALA A 266 -11.64 -7.27 5.96
N GLN A 267 -12.16 -6.52 6.94
CA GLN A 267 -13.06 -7.06 7.97
C GLN A 267 -14.41 -7.54 7.44
N ILE A 268 -14.82 -7.04 6.27
CA ILE A 268 -16.02 -7.51 5.56
C ILE A 268 -15.68 -8.41 4.36
N GLY A 269 -14.45 -8.92 4.31
CA GLY A 269 -13.98 -9.85 3.28
C GLY A 269 -13.63 -9.21 1.94
N VAL A 270 -13.43 -7.89 1.87
CA VAL A 270 -13.02 -7.20 0.64
C VAL A 270 -11.54 -6.83 0.75
N SER A 271 -10.70 -7.42 -0.12
CA SER A 271 -9.28 -7.10 -0.16
C SER A 271 -9.01 -5.88 -1.03
N LEU A 272 -8.31 -4.89 -0.47
CA LEU A 272 -7.81 -3.72 -1.18
C LEU A 272 -6.28 -3.66 -1.06
N PRO A 273 -5.57 -3.14 -2.08
CA PRO A 273 -4.13 -2.92 -1.98
C PRO A 273 -3.83 -1.76 -1.04
N HIS A 274 -2.72 -1.82 -0.30
CA HIS A 274 -2.18 -0.68 0.44
C HIS A 274 -1.51 0.33 -0.52
N TYR A 275 -2.29 0.91 -1.42
CA TYR A 275 -1.87 1.93 -2.39
C TYR A 275 -3.09 2.68 -2.91
N ALA A 276 -3.27 3.95 -2.54
CA ALA A 276 -4.50 4.70 -2.79
C ALA A 276 -4.81 4.81 -4.29
N ALA A 277 -3.80 5.03 -5.13
CA ALA A 277 -4.03 5.13 -6.58
C ALA A 277 -4.45 3.79 -7.22
N ALA A 278 -4.05 2.63 -6.65
CA ALA A 278 -4.59 1.35 -7.09
C ALA A 278 -6.04 1.16 -6.61
N GLN A 279 -6.35 1.57 -5.38
CA GLN A 279 -7.73 1.53 -4.87
C GLN A 279 -8.68 2.40 -5.70
N TYR A 280 -8.24 3.58 -6.17
CA TYR A 280 -9.01 4.44 -7.07
C TYR A 280 -9.42 3.74 -8.37
N GLY A 281 -8.60 2.80 -8.86
CA GLY A 281 -8.90 2.01 -10.05
C GLY A 281 -9.80 0.79 -9.79
N LEU A 282 -10.22 0.54 -8.56
CA LEU A 282 -11.07 -0.58 -8.18
C LEU A 282 -12.53 -0.12 -8.00
N GLY A 283 -13.47 -1.04 -8.23
CA GLY A 283 -14.90 -0.78 -8.07
C GLY A 283 -15.53 -0.09 -9.29
N SER A 284 -16.66 0.58 -9.06
CA SER A 284 -17.38 1.33 -10.08
C SER A 284 -17.35 2.83 -9.75
N PRO A 285 -17.13 3.72 -10.73
CA PRO A 285 -17.21 5.16 -10.49
C PRO A 285 -18.60 5.57 -10.01
N VAL A 286 -18.67 6.36 -8.93
CA VAL A 286 -19.92 6.90 -8.37
C VAL A 286 -19.92 8.42 -8.55
N SER A 287 -21.04 8.97 -9.03
CA SER A 287 -21.19 10.42 -9.15
C SER A 287 -21.38 11.07 -7.77
N LYS A 288 -21.03 12.35 -7.62
CA LYS A 288 -21.17 13.04 -6.33
C LYS A 288 -22.61 13.04 -5.78
N SER A 289 -23.60 13.05 -6.66
CA SER A 289 -25.03 13.02 -6.31
C SER A 289 -25.52 11.64 -5.85
N GLU A 290 -24.74 10.60 -6.07
CA GLU A 290 -25.11 9.20 -5.79
C GLU A 290 -24.29 8.59 -4.65
N LEU A 291 -23.49 9.41 -3.94
CA LEU A 291 -22.65 8.93 -2.85
C LEU A 291 -23.47 8.26 -1.76
N ALA A 292 -23.09 7.05 -1.41
CA ALA A 292 -23.68 6.23 -0.36
C ALA A 292 -22.63 5.87 0.71
N PRO A 293 -23.06 5.49 1.94
CA PRO A 293 -22.17 4.94 2.94
C PRO A 293 -21.35 3.78 2.36
N GLY A 294 -20.04 3.79 2.56
CA GLY A 294 -19.11 2.80 2.03
C GLY A 294 -18.41 3.19 0.73
N ASP A 295 -18.82 4.28 0.07
CA ASP A 295 -18.08 4.80 -1.09
C ASP A 295 -16.75 5.43 -0.65
N LEU A 296 -15.70 5.19 -1.43
CA LEU A 296 -14.38 5.78 -1.20
C LEU A 296 -14.25 7.09 -1.98
N VAL A 297 -13.91 8.16 -1.25
CA VAL A 297 -13.69 9.48 -1.85
C VAL A 297 -12.21 9.75 -1.99
N PHE A 298 -11.80 10.13 -3.20
CA PHE A 298 -10.42 10.43 -3.54
C PHE A 298 -10.28 11.92 -3.84
N PHE A 299 -9.36 12.57 -3.13
CA PHE A 299 -9.09 14.00 -3.28
C PHE A 299 -7.83 14.22 -4.12
N ARG A 300 -7.86 15.22 -5.00
CA ARG A 300 -6.65 15.69 -5.69
C ARG A 300 -5.99 16.76 -4.81
N GLY A 301 -4.73 16.55 -4.42
CA GLY A 301 -3.90 17.58 -3.79
C GLY A 301 -3.70 17.43 -2.27
N LEU A 302 -3.13 16.30 -1.86
CA LEU A 302 -2.21 16.29 -0.71
C LEU A 302 -0.79 16.14 -1.26
#